data_AF-A0A1Z8A8R3-F1
#
_entry.id   AF-A0A1Z8A8R3-F1
#
_cell.length_a   1.000
_cell.length_b   1.000
_cell.length_c   1.000
_cell.angle_alpha   90.00
_cell.angle_beta   90.00
_cell.angle_gamma   90.00
#
_symmetry.space_group_name_H-M   'P 1'
#
loop_
_entity.id
_entity.type
_entity.pdbx_description
1 polymer ?
#
loop_
_entity_poly.entity_id
_entity_poly.type
_entity_poly.pdbx_seq_one_letter_code
_entity_poly.pdbx_strand_id
1 'polypeptide(L)'
;MSISIKLQRGFSLIEVLITLLIVAIGLMGTATMQLTGLNSNQSAYLRSQASILVYDMADRMRANAASAIAGDYDGFKFKASKSELEGLVSGNCTATAGGCSGDGQSATDKYEWAQNIMGAGSESALLPGAIGEISMDENGFSTVSISWQELDWDGNSDLRNTSDKSFSIKFLVE
;
A
#
# COMPACT_ATOMS: atom_id res chain seq x y z
N MET A 1 2.68 46.28 60.28
CA MET A 1 2.51 45.59 58.98
C MET A 1 1.83 44.25 59.27
N SER A 2 0.53 44.13 59.01
CA SER A 2 -0.25 42.93 59.37
C SER A 2 -0.19 41.93 58.22
N ILE A 3 0.40 40.76 58.44
CA ILE A 3 0.41 39.66 57.48
C ILE A 3 -0.91 38.90 57.65
N SER A 4 -1.80 39.03 56.66
CA SER A 4 -3.07 38.31 56.63
C SER A 4 -2.85 36.94 56.00
N ILE A 5 -2.85 35.88 56.82
CA ILE A 5 -2.67 34.50 56.37
C ILE A 5 -4.03 33.97 55.90
N LYS A 6 -4.19 33.77 54.58
CA LYS A 6 -5.37 33.10 54.03
C LYS A 6 -5.31 31.61 54.36
N LEU A 7 -6.31 31.11 55.08
CA LEU A 7 -6.52 29.67 55.31
C LEU A 7 -6.80 28.98 53.96
N GLN A 8 -5.94 28.03 53.56
CA GLN A 8 -6.21 27.14 52.44
C GLN A 8 -7.43 26.28 52.78
N ARG A 9 -8.52 26.43 52.01
CA ARG A 9 -9.58 25.44 51.99
C ARG A 9 -9.01 24.18 51.33
N GLY A 10 -8.90 23.09 52.09
CA GLY A 10 -8.45 21.80 51.55
C GLY A 10 -9.41 21.27 50.49
N PHE A 11 -8.87 20.52 49.52
CA PHE A 11 -9.66 19.83 48.50
C PHE A 11 -10.60 18.81 49.16
N SER A 12 -11.85 18.78 48.72
CA SER A 12 -12.78 17.73 49.16
C SER A 12 -12.45 16.41 48.47
N LEU A 13 -12.64 15.28 49.15
CA LEU A 13 -12.43 13.94 48.57
C LEU A 13 -13.31 13.73 47.32
N ILE A 14 -14.51 14.34 47.30
CA ILE A 14 -15.40 14.32 46.13
C ILE A 14 -14.81 15.07 44.93
N GLU A 15 -14.04 16.13 45.17
CA GLU A 15 -13.45 16.96 44.13
C GLU A 15 -12.34 16.18 43.42
N VAL A 16 -11.49 15.48 44.18
CA VAL A 16 -10.46 14.59 43.63
C VAL A 16 -11.11 13.46 42.83
N LEU A 17 -12.18 12.85 43.33
CA LEU A 17 -12.87 11.77 42.63
C LEU A 17 -13.50 12.23 41.31
N ILE A 18 -14.09 13.44 41.27
CA ILE A 18 -14.61 14.03 40.04
C ILE A 18 -13.47 14.38 39.08
N THR A 19 -12.34 14.91 39.55
CA THR A 19 -11.19 15.20 38.66
C THR A 19 -10.63 13.93 38.02
N LEU A 20 -10.51 12.83 38.77
CA LEU A 20 -10.06 11.55 38.24
C LEU A 20 -11.04 10.98 37.21
N LEU A 21 -12.36 11.14 37.44
CA LEU A 21 -13.38 10.74 36.46
C LEU A 21 -13.24 11.51 35.15
N ILE A 22 -13.10 12.84 35.21
CA ILE A 22 -12.95 13.68 34.02
C ILE A 22 -11.66 13.33 33.27
N VAL A 23 -10.55 13.14 34.00
CA VAL A 23 -9.27 12.74 33.39
C VAL A 23 -9.36 11.36 32.75
N ALA A 24 -10.02 10.39 33.38
CA ALA A 24 -10.20 9.05 32.82
C ALA A 24 -10.99 9.09 31.49
N ILE A 25 -12.08 9.86 31.42
CA ILE A 25 -12.86 10.04 30.18
C ILE A 25 -12.02 10.76 29.11
N GLY A 26 -11.28 11.80 29.50
CA GLY A 26 -10.39 12.53 28.60
C GLY A 26 -9.31 11.63 27.99
N LEU A 27 -8.66 10.79 28.80
CA LEU A 27 -7.63 9.85 28.34
C LEU A 27 -8.19 8.80 27.38
N MET A 28 -9.38 8.25 27.66
CA MET A 28 -10.06 7.34 26.72
C MET A 28 -10.32 8.00 25.36
N GLY A 29 -10.75 9.26 25.36
CA GLY A 29 -10.94 10.03 24.12
C GLY A 29 -9.65 10.25 23.32
N THR A 30 -8.51 10.48 23.99
CA THR A 30 -7.22 10.60 23.29
C THR A 30 -6.71 9.29 22.72
N ALA A 31 -6.97 8.16 23.41
CA ALA A 31 -6.55 6.84 22.96
C ALA A 31 -7.26 6.44 21.66
N THR A 32 -8.56 6.73 21.53
CA THR A 32 -9.31 6.47 20.29
C THR A 32 -8.79 7.30 19.13
N MET A 33 -8.49 8.59 19.35
CA MET A 33 -7.91 9.46 18.33
C MET A 33 -6.52 8.99 17.86
N GLN A 34 -5.70 8.46 18.78
CA GLN A 34 -4.41 7.87 18.41
C GLN A 34 -4.58 6.63 17.52
N LEU A 35 -5.53 5.75 17.86
CA LEU A 35 -5.81 4.55 17.07
C LEU A 35 -6.35 4.89 15.66
N THR A 36 -7.26 5.85 15.55
CA THR A 36 -7.77 6.29 14.24
C THR A 36 -6.67 6.94 13.39
N GLY A 37 -5.79 7.73 14.03
CA GLY A 37 -4.62 8.30 13.37
C GLY A 37 -3.67 7.24 12.83
N LEU A 38 -3.40 6.18 13.60
CA LEU A 38 -2.54 5.07 13.15
C LEU A 38 -3.16 4.31 11.97
N ASN A 39 -4.46 3.99 12.02
CA ASN A 39 -5.15 3.33 10.91
C ASN A 39 -5.12 4.18 9.63
N SER A 40 -5.35 5.49 9.74
CA SER A 40 -5.28 6.41 8.60
C SER A 40 -3.87 6.49 8.00
N ASN A 41 -2.83 6.54 8.85
CA ASN A 41 -1.45 6.49 8.39
C ASN A 41 -1.12 5.18 7.67
N GLN A 42 -1.57 4.04 8.20
CA GLN A 42 -1.35 2.74 7.58
C GLN A 42 -1.99 2.66 6.17
N SER A 43 -3.24 3.10 6.02
CA SER A 43 -3.92 3.12 4.71
C SER A 43 -3.21 4.08 3.72
N ALA A 44 -2.80 5.26 4.19
CA ALA A 44 -2.03 6.20 3.37
C ALA A 44 -0.67 5.62 2.94
N TYR A 45 0.01 4.88 3.82
CA TYR A 45 1.25 4.18 3.51
C TYR A 45 1.05 3.10 2.43
N LEU A 46 0.05 2.22 2.59
CA LEU A 46 -0.26 1.18 1.59
C LEU A 46 -0.59 1.79 0.23
N ARG A 47 -1.41 2.85 0.19
CA ARG A 47 -1.72 3.56 -1.05
C ARG A 47 -0.48 4.19 -1.69
N SER A 48 0.46 4.69 -0.89
CA SER A 48 1.72 5.24 -1.40
C SER A 48 2.63 4.15 -1.96
N GLN A 49 2.70 2.98 -1.32
CA GLN A 49 3.44 1.85 -1.85
C GLN A 49 2.84 1.34 -3.17
N ALA A 50 1.50 1.24 -3.25
CA ALA A 50 0.82 0.86 -4.48
C ALA A 50 1.05 1.86 -5.62
N SER A 51 1.03 3.17 -5.34
CA SER A 51 1.30 4.16 -6.38
C SER A 51 2.74 4.09 -6.89
N ILE A 52 3.73 3.92 -6.00
CA ILE A 52 5.13 3.74 -6.38
C ILE A 52 5.29 2.54 -7.32
N LEU A 53 4.70 1.40 -6.97
CA LEU A 53 4.80 0.18 -7.79
C LEU A 53 4.08 0.32 -9.15
N VAL A 54 2.96 1.04 -9.21
CA VAL A 54 2.26 1.32 -10.48
C VAL A 54 3.08 2.24 -11.38
N TYR A 55 3.69 3.30 -10.82
CA TYR A 55 4.56 4.20 -11.59
C TYR A 55 5.85 3.51 -12.03
N ASP A 56 6.45 2.66 -11.20
CA ASP A 56 7.63 1.85 -11.55
C ASP A 56 7.38 1.02 -12.83
N MET A 57 6.26 0.29 -12.89
CA MET A 57 5.91 -0.47 -14.09
C MET A 57 5.60 0.43 -15.29
N ALA A 58 4.92 1.56 -15.08
CA ALA A 58 4.67 2.48 -16.19
C ALA A 58 5.95 3.06 -16.78
N ASP A 59 6.95 3.36 -15.95
CA ASP A 59 8.23 3.86 -16.41
C ASP A 59 9.06 2.77 -17.11
N ARG A 60 8.97 1.52 -16.65
CA ARG A 60 9.53 0.36 -17.37
C ARG A 60 8.90 0.16 -18.75
N MET A 61 7.58 0.26 -18.85
CA MET A 61 6.85 0.19 -20.13
C MET A 61 7.25 1.31 -21.08
N ARG A 62 7.47 2.55 -20.57
CA ARG A 62 7.99 3.66 -21.39
C ARG A 62 9.43 3.44 -21.83
N ALA A 63 10.28 2.89 -20.95
CA ALA A 63 11.66 2.57 -21.30
C ALA A 63 11.75 1.47 -22.38
N ASN A 64 10.78 0.55 -22.40
CA ASN A 64 10.64 -0.50 -23.41
C ASN A 64 9.37 -0.29 -24.27
N ALA A 65 9.24 0.92 -24.84
CA ALA A 65 8.04 1.34 -25.57
C ALA A 65 7.69 0.43 -26.75
N ALA A 66 8.68 -0.06 -27.49
CA ALA A 66 8.46 -0.92 -28.64
C ALA A 66 7.73 -2.23 -28.27
N SER A 67 8.15 -2.90 -27.19
CA SER A 67 7.49 -4.09 -26.66
C SER A 67 6.14 -3.78 -26.01
N ALA A 68 6.01 -2.63 -25.36
CA ALA A 68 4.73 -2.19 -24.81
C ALA A 68 3.67 -1.97 -25.91
N ILE A 69 4.04 -1.31 -27.01
CA ILE A 69 3.16 -1.10 -28.18
C ILE A 69 2.88 -2.42 -28.91
N ALA A 70 3.84 -3.36 -28.94
CA ALA A 70 3.65 -4.70 -29.48
C ALA A 70 2.69 -5.57 -28.65
N GLY A 71 2.31 -5.13 -27.44
CA GLY A 71 1.40 -5.84 -26.55
C GLY A 71 2.08 -6.85 -25.63
N ASP A 72 3.42 -6.84 -25.53
CA ASP A 72 4.16 -7.83 -24.74
C ASP A 72 3.79 -7.78 -23.26
N TYR A 73 3.32 -6.63 -22.76
CA TYR A 73 2.90 -6.45 -21.37
C TYR A 73 1.42 -6.76 -21.12
N ASP A 74 0.62 -6.89 -22.17
CA ASP A 74 -0.82 -7.08 -22.05
C ASP A 74 -1.17 -8.43 -21.41
N GLY A 75 -2.28 -8.44 -20.67
CA GLY A 75 -2.79 -9.61 -19.95
C GLY A 75 -1.92 -10.10 -18.80
N PHE A 76 -0.87 -9.36 -18.41
CA PHE A 76 -0.03 -9.77 -17.29
C PHE A 76 -0.77 -9.56 -15.97
N LYS A 77 -0.93 -10.64 -15.21
CA LYS A 77 -1.53 -10.63 -13.88
C LYS A 77 -0.67 -11.43 -12.92
N PHE A 78 -0.38 -10.83 -11.77
CA PHE A 78 0.45 -11.43 -10.75
C PHE A 78 -0.19 -11.24 -9.39
N LYS A 79 -0.55 -12.33 -8.73
CA LYS A 79 -0.90 -12.29 -7.31
C LYS A 79 0.36 -12.61 -6.50
N ALA A 80 0.55 -11.85 -5.42
CA ALA A 80 1.76 -11.93 -4.63
C ALA A 80 1.85 -13.28 -3.89
N SER A 81 2.48 -14.26 -4.53
CA SER A 81 2.68 -15.60 -4.00
C SER A 81 3.97 -16.20 -4.55
N LYS A 82 4.67 -16.96 -3.71
CA LYS A 82 5.91 -17.64 -4.11
C LYS A 82 5.69 -18.59 -5.29
N SER A 83 4.55 -19.29 -5.29
CA SER A 83 4.19 -20.22 -6.37
C SER A 83 4.02 -19.52 -7.71
N GLU A 84 3.47 -18.31 -7.73
CA GLU A 84 3.35 -17.55 -8.99
C GLU A 84 4.70 -17.04 -9.44
N LEU A 85 5.55 -16.55 -8.52
CA LEU A 85 6.89 -16.05 -8.87
C LEU A 85 7.79 -17.14 -9.47
N GLU A 86 7.72 -18.37 -8.96
CA GLU A 86 8.44 -19.53 -9.53
C GLU A 86 7.96 -19.90 -10.94
N GLY A 87 6.74 -19.51 -11.31
CA GLY A 87 6.19 -19.68 -12.65
C GLY A 87 6.61 -18.59 -13.65
N LEU A 88 7.17 -17.47 -13.17
CA LEU A 88 7.68 -16.41 -14.03
C LEU A 88 9.12 -16.71 -14.46
N VAL A 89 9.41 -16.48 -15.74
CA VAL A 89 10.76 -16.62 -16.31
C VAL A 89 11.34 -15.22 -16.55
N SER A 90 12.47 -14.91 -15.91
CA SER A 90 13.25 -13.72 -16.24
C SER A 90 13.90 -13.86 -17.61
N GLY A 91 13.94 -12.79 -18.41
CA GLY A 91 14.53 -12.81 -19.75
C GLY A 91 16.07 -12.94 -19.79
N ASN A 92 16.74 -13.02 -18.64
CA ASN A 92 18.18 -13.28 -18.49
C ASN A 92 19.06 -12.29 -19.29
N CYS A 93 18.77 -11.00 -19.17
CA CYS A 93 19.44 -9.93 -19.92
C CYS A 93 20.93 -9.77 -19.63
N THR A 94 21.44 -10.39 -18.56
CA THR A 94 22.85 -10.38 -18.18
C THR A 94 23.63 -11.62 -18.67
N ALA A 95 22.93 -12.63 -19.19
CA ALA A 95 23.55 -13.88 -19.65
C ALA A 95 24.08 -13.80 -21.10
N THR A 96 23.62 -12.81 -21.87
CA THR A 96 24.01 -12.62 -23.28
C THR A 96 24.85 -11.35 -23.43
N ALA A 97 26.01 -11.44 -24.10
CA ALA A 97 26.91 -10.30 -24.32
C ALA A 97 26.27 -9.13 -25.11
N GLY A 98 25.16 -9.38 -25.82
CA GLY A 98 24.38 -8.37 -26.55
C GLY A 98 23.16 -7.82 -25.79
N GLY A 99 22.95 -8.20 -24.53
CA GLY A 99 21.76 -7.84 -23.75
C GLY A 99 20.51 -8.65 -24.14
N CYS A 100 19.34 -8.11 -23.82
CA CYS A 100 18.03 -8.67 -24.17
C CYS A 100 17.45 -8.04 -25.45
N SER A 101 16.68 -8.83 -26.21
CA SER A 101 15.66 -8.30 -27.13
C SER A 101 14.49 -7.69 -26.35
N GLY A 102 13.60 -6.94 -27.01
CA GLY A 102 12.41 -6.33 -26.40
C GLY A 102 11.61 -7.31 -25.54
N ASP A 103 11.34 -8.51 -26.06
CA ASP A 103 10.61 -9.59 -25.38
C ASP A 103 11.33 -10.11 -24.12
N GLY A 104 12.66 -10.22 -24.17
CA GLY A 104 13.47 -10.61 -23.01
C GLY A 104 13.51 -9.51 -21.95
N GLN A 105 13.50 -8.25 -22.38
CA GLN A 105 13.45 -7.12 -21.47
C GLN A 105 12.08 -7.03 -20.78
N SER A 106 10.96 -7.18 -21.51
CA SER A 106 9.62 -7.18 -20.93
C SER A 106 9.37 -8.36 -19.97
N ALA A 107 9.94 -9.54 -20.25
CA ALA A 107 9.93 -10.66 -19.31
C ALA A 107 10.71 -10.36 -18.02
N THR A 108 11.84 -9.67 -18.13
CA THR A 108 12.64 -9.24 -16.97
C THR A 108 11.91 -8.16 -16.16
N ASP A 109 11.30 -7.17 -16.83
CA ASP A 109 10.53 -6.11 -16.18
C ASP A 109 9.35 -6.68 -15.37
N LYS A 110 8.59 -7.63 -15.94
CA LYS A 110 7.51 -8.34 -15.24
C LYS A 110 8.01 -9.12 -14.03
N TYR A 111 9.15 -9.81 -14.17
CA TYR A 111 9.75 -10.60 -13.10
C TYR A 111 10.22 -9.72 -11.94
N GLU A 112 10.94 -8.64 -12.23
CA GLU A 112 11.41 -7.69 -11.21
C GLU A 112 10.23 -6.98 -10.52
N TRP A 113 9.21 -6.59 -11.28
CA TRP A 113 8.03 -5.98 -10.71
C TRP A 113 7.26 -6.94 -9.81
N ALA A 114 7.12 -8.21 -10.21
CA ALA A 114 6.54 -9.26 -9.38
C ALA A 114 7.34 -9.46 -8.07
N GLN A 115 8.67 -9.43 -8.12
CA GLN A 115 9.50 -9.44 -6.92
C GLN A 115 9.25 -8.23 -6.02
N ASN A 116 9.15 -7.03 -6.59
CA ASN A 116 8.88 -5.81 -5.84
C ASN A 116 7.50 -5.83 -5.16
N ILE A 117 6.48 -6.39 -5.83
CA ILE A 117 5.15 -6.63 -5.24
C ILE A 117 5.25 -7.62 -4.07
N MET A 118 6.07 -8.66 -4.20
CA MET A 118 6.32 -9.63 -3.12
C MET A 118 7.17 -9.10 -1.96
N GLY A 119 7.78 -7.92 -2.09
CA GLY A 119 8.63 -7.32 -1.07
C GLY A 119 10.02 -7.98 -0.96
N ALA A 120 10.94 -7.29 -0.28
CA ALA A 120 12.31 -7.76 -0.07
C ALA A 120 12.30 -9.03 0.80
N GLY A 121 12.56 -10.19 0.18
CA GLY A 121 12.64 -11.48 0.88
C GLY A 121 11.67 -12.55 0.39
N SER A 122 10.78 -12.26 -0.57
CA SER A 122 9.93 -13.25 -1.27
C SER A 122 9.01 -14.13 -0.40
N GLU A 123 8.83 -13.78 0.88
CA GLU A 123 7.98 -14.53 1.82
C GLU A 123 6.72 -13.78 2.24
N SER A 124 6.64 -12.46 2.07
CA SER A 124 5.47 -11.67 2.44
C SER A 124 5.34 -10.43 1.59
N ALA A 125 4.24 -10.36 0.85
CA ALA A 125 3.89 -9.24 -0.01
C ALA A 125 3.96 -7.90 0.75
N LEU A 126 4.47 -6.86 0.07
CA LEU A 126 4.56 -5.51 0.62
C LEU A 126 3.17 -4.95 0.98
N LEU A 127 2.18 -5.34 0.20
CA LEU A 127 0.78 -5.02 0.38
C LEU A 127 0.02 -6.32 0.71
N PRO A 128 -0.88 -6.34 1.71
CA PRO A 128 -1.66 -7.54 2.02
C PRO A 128 -2.51 -7.96 0.82
N GLY A 129 -2.38 -9.23 0.39
CA GLY A 129 -3.16 -9.77 -0.73
C GLY A 129 -2.91 -9.06 -2.07
N ALA A 130 -1.71 -8.51 -2.28
CA ALA A 130 -1.39 -7.70 -3.46
C ALA A 130 -1.64 -8.45 -4.77
N ILE A 131 -2.29 -7.78 -5.72
CA ILE A 131 -2.41 -8.26 -7.10
C ILE A 131 -2.02 -7.12 -8.03
N GLY A 132 -1.02 -7.36 -8.88
CA GLY A 132 -0.65 -6.48 -9.98
C GLY A 132 -1.28 -6.96 -11.28
N GLU A 133 -1.83 -6.04 -12.06
CA GLU A 133 -2.41 -6.34 -13.37
C GLU A 133 -2.07 -5.26 -14.39
N ILE A 134 -1.70 -5.68 -15.59
CA ILE A 134 -1.42 -4.85 -16.74
C ILE A 134 -2.37 -5.28 -17.86
N SER A 135 -3.10 -4.32 -18.42
CA SER A 135 -3.98 -4.55 -19.55
C SER A 135 -3.85 -3.43 -20.59
N MET A 136 -3.99 -3.79 -21.86
CA MET A 136 -4.00 -2.85 -22.98
C MET A 136 -5.40 -2.79 -23.58
N ASP A 137 -5.88 -1.58 -23.81
CA ASP A 137 -7.16 -1.31 -24.47
C ASP A 137 -7.02 -1.38 -26.00
N GLU A 138 -8.12 -1.53 -26.73
CA GLU A 138 -8.14 -1.59 -28.21
C GLU A 138 -7.55 -0.33 -28.87
N ASN A 139 -7.56 0.78 -28.13
CA ASN A 139 -7.00 2.07 -28.53
C ASN A 139 -5.50 2.23 -28.21
N GLY A 140 -4.81 1.17 -27.76
CA GLY A 140 -3.38 1.18 -27.42
C GLY A 140 -3.05 1.84 -26.07
N PHE A 141 -4.04 2.10 -25.22
CA PHE A 141 -3.81 2.61 -23.87
C PHE A 141 -3.46 1.47 -22.92
N SER A 142 -2.30 1.55 -22.28
CA SER A 142 -1.90 0.64 -21.21
C SER A 142 -2.46 1.11 -19.87
N THR A 143 -3.08 0.18 -19.15
CA THR A 143 -3.58 0.36 -17.79
C THR A 143 -2.76 -0.52 -16.87
N VAL A 144 -2.07 0.10 -15.91
CA VAL A 144 -1.36 -0.61 -14.85
C VAL A 144 -2.14 -0.41 -13.57
N SER A 145 -2.42 -1.51 -12.87
CA SER A 145 -3.19 -1.49 -11.62
C SER A 145 -2.57 -2.38 -10.56
N ILE A 146 -2.71 -1.95 -9.31
CA ILE A 146 -2.38 -2.73 -8.12
C ILE A 146 -3.57 -2.70 -7.19
N SER A 147 -4.01 -3.88 -6.76
CA SER A 147 -4.99 -4.03 -5.69
C SER A 147 -4.36 -4.65 -4.45
N TRP A 148 -4.93 -4.32 -3.29
CA TRP A 148 -4.54 -4.85 -1.99
C TRP A 148 -5.75 -4.89 -1.06
N GLN A 149 -5.56 -5.53 0.08
CA GLN A 149 -6.61 -5.76 1.06
C GLN A 149 -6.34 -4.94 2.33
N GLU A 150 -7.36 -4.24 2.81
CA GLU A 150 -7.35 -3.55 4.10
C GLU A 150 -8.46 -4.08 4.99
N LEU A 151 -8.20 -4.14 6.30
CA LEU A 151 -9.25 -4.44 7.29
C LEU A 151 -9.98 -3.15 7.62
N ASP A 152 -11.26 -3.08 7.26
CA ASP A 152 -12.12 -1.94 7.55
C ASP A 152 -13.15 -2.32 8.63
N TRP A 153 -13.54 -1.33 9.42
CA TRP A 153 -14.61 -1.48 10.41
C TRP A 153 -15.95 -1.26 9.71
N ASP A 154 -16.73 -2.33 9.53
CA ASP A 154 -18.09 -2.21 9.01
C ASP A 154 -19.03 -1.78 10.15
N GLY A 155 -19.56 -0.55 10.06
CA GLY A 155 -20.53 -0.02 11.01
C GLY A 155 -21.88 -0.74 11.02
N ASN A 156 -22.11 -1.67 10.08
CA ASN A 156 -23.36 -2.42 9.97
C ASN A 156 -23.27 -3.87 10.50
N SER A 157 -22.07 -4.44 10.65
CA SER A 157 -21.91 -5.86 11.05
C SER A 157 -21.15 -6.10 12.35
N ASP A 158 -20.64 -5.08 13.05
CA ASP A 158 -19.78 -5.20 14.25
C ASP A 158 -18.55 -6.13 14.05
N LEU A 159 -18.25 -6.48 12.79
CA LEU A 159 -17.16 -7.35 12.37
C LEU A 159 -16.18 -6.54 11.51
N ARG A 160 -14.89 -6.89 11.60
CA ARG A 160 -13.88 -6.37 10.67
C ARG A 160 -14.07 -7.07 9.34
N ASN A 161 -14.26 -6.31 8.26
CA ASN A 161 -14.38 -6.85 6.92
C ASN A 161 -13.11 -6.54 6.12
N THR A 162 -12.75 -7.44 5.20
CA THR A 162 -11.65 -7.21 4.26
C THR A 162 -12.19 -6.39 3.09
N SER A 163 -11.73 -5.15 2.96
CA SER A 163 -12.04 -4.28 1.84
C SER A 163 -10.90 -4.34 0.82
N ASP A 164 -11.24 -4.70 -0.42
CA ASP A 164 -10.31 -4.60 -1.53
C ASP A 164 -10.16 -3.13 -1.94
N LYS A 165 -8.93 -2.62 -1.92
CA LYS A 165 -8.53 -1.32 -2.43
C LYS A 165 -7.75 -1.51 -3.72
N SER A 166 -7.78 -0.51 -4.60
CA SER A 166 -6.98 -0.52 -5.82
C SER A 166 -6.50 0.88 -6.20
N PHE A 167 -5.38 0.91 -6.89
CA PHE A 167 -4.82 2.10 -7.52
C PHE A 167 -4.43 1.73 -8.95
N SER A 168 -4.84 2.55 -9.92
CA SER A 168 -4.51 2.34 -11.32
C SER A 168 -4.21 3.64 -12.03
N ILE A 169 -3.40 3.54 -13.08
CA ILE A 169 -3.15 4.62 -14.03
C ILE A 169 -3.38 4.10 -15.44
N LYS A 170 -3.95 4.94 -16.30
CA LYS A 170 -4.13 4.70 -17.73
C LYS A 170 -3.27 5.71 -18.48
N PHE A 171 -2.41 5.22 -19.37
CA PHE A 171 -1.52 6.06 -20.17
C PHE A 171 -1.33 5.48 -21.56
N LEU A 172 -0.86 6.31 -22.48
CA LEU A 172 -0.44 5.89 -23.81
C LEU A 172 1.08 5.79 -23.82
N VAL A 173 1.60 4.74 -24.45
CA VAL A 173 3.04 4.57 -24.65
C VAL A 173 3.37 5.13 -26.03
N GLU A 174 4.22 6.15 -26.07
CA GLU A 174 4.65 6.86 -27.29
C GLU A 174 5.95 6.28 -27.85
#